data_AF-A0A4R4EJ78-F1
#
_entry.id   AF-A0A4R4EJ78-F1
#
_cell.length_a   1.000
_cell.length_b   1.000
_cell.length_c   1.000
_cell.angle_alpha   90.00
_cell.angle_beta   90.00
_cell.angle_gamma   90.00
#
_symmetry.space_group_name_H-M   'P 1'
#
loop_
_entity.id
_entity.type
_entity.pdbx_description
1 polymer ?
#
loop_
_entity_poly.entity_id
_entity_poly.type
_entity_poly.pdbx_seq_one_letter_code
_entity_poly.pdbx_strand_id
1 'polypeptide(L)'
;MPTEIAMPQTGQLPQVKGPEFNDRDLINDILSYEKYLTSGFNTGLSEMQMPRLHQSIQDILIDVHKSQAALFDLMFQKGWYKMKAAEQTEIQQAHQQFNNYKTQFPN
;
A
#
# COMPACT_ATOMS: atom_id res chain seq x y z
N MET A 1 -11.02 1.20 21.34
CA MET A 1 -11.65 2.16 20.40
C MET A 1 -10.68 2.21 19.26
N PRO A 2 -11.04 1.70 18.06
CA PRO A 2 -10.08 1.54 16.99
C PRO A 2 -9.55 2.93 16.68
N THR A 3 -8.25 3.12 16.87
CA THR A 3 -7.63 4.42 16.66
C THR A 3 -7.55 4.60 15.15
N GLU A 4 -8.53 5.34 14.61
CA GLU A 4 -8.49 5.80 13.24
C GLU A 4 -7.36 6.82 13.13
N ILE A 5 -6.33 6.48 12.36
CA ILE A 5 -5.19 7.33 12.06
C ILE A 5 -5.53 8.04 10.75
N ALA A 6 -5.86 9.33 10.83
CA ALA A 6 -6.21 10.15 9.68
C ALA A 6 -5.85 11.62 9.94
N MET A 7 -5.35 12.30 8.91
CA MET A 7 -5.17 13.76 8.94
C MET A 7 -6.51 14.47 8.67
N PRO A 8 -6.69 15.70 9.18
CA PRO A 8 -7.86 16.51 8.84
C PRO A 8 -7.94 16.76 7.33
N GLN A 9 -9.15 16.72 6.77
CA GLN A 9 -9.34 16.96 5.35
C GLN A 9 -9.06 18.42 4.98
N THR A 10 -8.36 18.64 3.87
CA THR A 10 -7.92 19.96 3.40
C THR A 10 -9.03 20.82 2.79
N GLY A 11 -10.27 20.30 2.67
CA GLY A 11 -11.40 21.00 2.06
C GLY A 11 -11.31 21.18 0.55
N GLN A 12 -10.34 20.54 -0.11
CA GLN A 12 -10.10 20.65 -1.57
C GLN A 12 -11.08 19.83 -2.41
N LEU A 13 -11.79 18.89 -1.80
CA LEU A 13 -12.73 18.03 -2.51
C LEU A 13 -14.12 18.65 -2.56
N PRO A 14 -14.88 18.39 -3.64
CA PRO A 14 -16.30 18.76 -3.71
C PRO A 14 -17.06 18.24 -2.49
N GLN A 15 -17.91 19.09 -1.91
CA GLN A 15 -18.79 18.72 -0.78
C GLN A 15 -19.87 17.71 -1.22
N VAL A 16 -20.26 17.76 -2.50
CA VAL A 16 -21.19 16.84 -3.15
C VAL A 16 -20.43 16.10 -4.23
N LYS A 17 -20.54 14.77 -4.26
CA LYS A 17 -19.91 13.96 -5.32
C LYS A 17 -20.61 14.25 -6.65
N GLY A 18 -19.85 14.72 -7.64
CA GLY A 18 -20.29 14.81 -9.03
C GLY A 18 -19.61 13.77 -9.93
N PRO A 19 -19.92 13.77 -11.24
CA PRO A 19 -19.32 12.88 -12.23
C PRO A 19 -17.88 13.28 -12.59
N GLU A 20 -17.39 14.43 -12.14
CA GLU A 20 -16.05 14.91 -12.40
C GLU A 20 -14.97 14.02 -11.77
N PHE A 21 -13.93 13.73 -12.55
CA PHE A 21 -12.75 13.04 -12.08
C PHE A 21 -11.86 14.03 -11.30
N ASN A 22 -12.03 14.06 -9.98
CA ASN A 22 -11.32 15.00 -9.11
C ASN A 22 -9.93 14.49 -8.72
N ASP A 23 -9.13 15.34 -8.06
CA ASP A 23 -7.75 15.02 -7.67
C ASP A 23 -7.64 13.75 -6.81
N ARG A 24 -8.65 13.46 -5.98
CA ARG A 24 -8.67 12.23 -5.19
C ARG A 24 -8.88 11.01 -6.09
N ASP A 25 -9.73 11.09 -7.10
CA ASP A 25 -9.93 9.99 -8.03
C ASP A 25 -8.67 9.78 -8.89
N LEU A 26 -8.04 10.87 -9.36
CA LEU A 26 -6.78 10.84 -10.10
C LEU A 26 -5.65 10.17 -9.31
N ILE A 27 -5.42 10.58 -8.06
CA ILE A 27 -4.34 10.01 -7.26
C ILE A 27 -4.61 8.54 -6.88
N ASN A 28 -5.88 8.14 -6.73
CA ASN A 28 -6.23 6.72 -6.51
C ASN A 28 -6.02 5.86 -7.77
N ASP A 29 -6.27 6.42 -8.95
CA ASP A 29 -5.98 5.76 -10.22
C ASP A 29 -4.46 5.56 -10.39
N ILE A 30 -3.67 6.61 -10.16
CA ILE A 30 -2.20 6.52 -10.19
C ILE A 30 -1.70 5.50 -9.16
N LEU A 31 -2.22 5.52 -7.92
CA LEU A 31 -1.86 4.54 -6.89
C LEU A 31 -2.19 3.11 -7.32
N SER A 32 -3.28 2.90 -8.06
CA SER A 32 -3.65 1.58 -8.60
C SER A 32 -2.69 1.13 -9.70
N TYR A 33 -2.24 2.06 -10.53
CA TYR A 33 -1.24 1.81 -11.56
C TYR A 33 0.14 1.44 -10.96
N GLU A 34 0.60 2.16 -9.93
CA GLU A 34 1.86 1.84 -9.23
C GLU A 34 1.83 0.44 -8.60
N LYS A 35 0.69 0.03 -8.03
CA LYS A 35 0.50 -1.34 -7.51
C LYS A 35 0.58 -2.38 -8.62
N TYR A 36 -0.02 -2.10 -9.77
CA TYR A 36 0.04 -2.97 -10.94
C TYR A 36 1.48 -3.15 -11.42
N LEU A 37 2.24 -2.05 -11.57
CA LEU A 37 3.66 -2.08 -11.94
C LEU A 37 4.49 -2.86 -10.92
N THR A 38 4.32 -2.56 -9.63
CA THR A 38 5.01 -3.26 -8.53
C THR A 38 4.81 -4.77 -8.61
N SER A 39 3.57 -5.23 -8.81
CA SER A 39 3.24 -6.66 -8.93
C SER A 39 3.90 -7.30 -10.16
N GLY A 40 3.82 -6.62 -11.30
CA GLY A 40 4.41 -7.09 -12.56
C GLY A 40 5.94 -7.20 -12.49
N PHE A 41 6.61 -6.17 -11.97
CA PHE A 41 8.07 -6.18 -11.83
C PHE A 41 8.57 -7.21 -10.82
N ASN A 42 7.87 -7.41 -9.70
CA ASN A 42 8.23 -8.47 -8.74
C ASN A 42 8.17 -9.86 -9.38
N THR A 43 7.07 -10.16 -10.09
CA THR A 43 6.94 -11.41 -10.84
C THR A 43 8.09 -11.54 -11.86
N GLY A 44 8.30 -10.52 -12.69
CA GLY A 44 9.32 -10.55 -13.73
C GLY A 44 10.75 -10.70 -13.19
N LEU A 45 11.11 -10.02 -12.10
CA LEU A 45 12.43 -10.15 -11.47
C LEU A 45 12.66 -11.56 -10.92
N SER A 46 11.65 -12.18 -10.34
CA SER A 46 11.75 -13.54 -9.79
C SER A 46 12.05 -14.60 -10.86
N GLU A 47 11.75 -14.30 -12.13
CA GLU A 47 11.92 -15.20 -13.28
C GLU A 47 13.09 -14.78 -14.20
N MET A 48 13.82 -13.71 -13.88
CA MET A 48 14.83 -13.13 -14.77
C MET A 48 16.24 -13.65 -14.49
N GLN A 49 16.91 -14.14 -15.54
CA GLN A 49 18.24 -14.74 -15.44
C GLN A 49 19.40 -13.84 -15.92
N MET A 50 19.12 -12.80 -16.72
CA MET A 50 20.16 -11.90 -17.26
C MET A 50 20.54 -10.84 -16.22
N PRO A 51 21.76 -10.84 -15.66
CA PRO A 51 22.09 -9.99 -14.50
C PRO A 51 21.98 -8.49 -14.78
N ARG A 52 22.38 -8.04 -15.97
CA ARG A 52 22.30 -6.61 -16.33
C ARG A 52 20.86 -6.13 -16.44
N LEU A 53 20.01 -6.90 -17.12
CA LEU A 53 18.60 -6.54 -17.24
C LEU A 53 17.90 -6.62 -15.88
N HIS A 54 18.22 -7.65 -15.08
CA HIS A 54 17.70 -7.80 -13.73
C HIS A 54 17.99 -6.54 -12.89
N GLN A 55 19.24 -6.08 -12.88
CA GLN A 55 19.59 -4.85 -12.17
C GLN A 55 18.80 -3.64 -12.66
N SER A 56 18.68 -3.43 -13.97
CA SER A 56 17.93 -2.30 -14.52
C SER A 56 16.45 -2.33 -14.14
N ILE A 57 15.81 -3.50 -14.19
CA ILE A 57 14.40 -3.64 -13.79
C ILE A 57 14.24 -3.48 -12.27
N GLN A 58 15.22 -3.95 -11.49
CA GLN A 58 15.22 -3.78 -10.04
C GLN A 58 15.31 -2.30 -9.65
N ASP A 59 16.15 -1.52 -10.34
CA ASP A 59 16.25 -0.08 -10.12
C ASP A 59 14.90 0.63 -10.43
N ILE A 60 14.23 0.24 -11.52
CA ILE A 60 12.89 0.74 -11.84
C ILE A 60 11.88 0.38 -10.75
N LEU A 61 11.88 -0.86 -10.27
CA LEU A 61 10.98 -1.30 -9.20
C LEU A 61 11.21 -0.50 -7.90
N ILE A 62 12.47 -0.20 -7.57
CA ILE A 62 12.80 0.64 -6.42
C ILE A 62 12.19 2.04 -6.57
N ASP A 63 12.24 2.62 -7.77
CA ASP A 63 11.67 3.94 -8.02
C ASP A 63 10.13 3.92 -8.01
N VAL A 64 9.50 2.88 -8.56
CA VAL A 64 8.05 2.62 -8.44
C VAL A 64 7.63 2.55 -6.97
N HIS A 65 8.39 1.83 -6.12
CA HIS A 65 8.10 1.78 -4.68
C HIS A 65 8.18 3.14 -4.01
N LYS A 66 9.18 3.97 -4.34
CA LYS A 66 9.31 5.34 -3.80
C LYS A 66 8.13 6.21 -4.25
N SER A 67 7.74 6.15 -5.52
CA SER A 67 6.61 6.89 -6.06
C SER A 67 5.30 6.49 -5.37
N GLN A 68 5.06 5.18 -5.24
CA GLN A 68 3.88 4.68 -4.53
C GLN A 68 3.80 5.17 -3.08
N ALA A 69 4.93 5.15 -2.36
CA ALA A 69 5.01 5.64 -0.98
C ALA A 69 4.72 7.15 -0.90
N ALA A 70 5.31 7.96 -1.80
CA ALA A 70 5.08 9.39 -1.85
C ALA A 70 3.62 9.75 -2.15
N LEU A 71 2.96 9.01 -3.05
CA LEU A 71 1.53 9.18 -3.35
C LEU A 71 0.66 8.83 -2.15
N PHE A 72 0.99 7.73 -1.46
CA PHE A 72 0.29 7.33 -0.25
C PHE A 72 0.40 8.40 0.85
N ASP A 73 1.62 8.90 1.10
CA ASP A 73 1.87 9.96 2.08
C ASP A 73 1.12 11.24 1.72
N LEU A 74 1.11 11.62 0.44
CA LEU A 74 0.36 12.78 -0.04
C LEU A 74 -1.15 12.63 0.20
N MET A 75 -1.72 11.46 -0.12
CA MET A 75 -3.13 11.17 0.16
C MET A 75 -3.43 11.20 1.66
N PHE A 76 -2.52 10.68 2.48
CA PHE A 76 -2.64 10.70 3.93
C PHE A 76 -2.61 12.13 4.48
N GLN A 77 -1.62 12.95 4.07
CA GLN A 77 -1.50 14.35 4.46
C GLN A 77 -2.72 15.19 4.07
N LYS A 78 -3.36 14.88 2.94
CA LYS A 78 -4.58 15.55 2.49
C LYS A 78 -5.86 15.08 3.22
N GLY A 79 -5.76 14.08 4.09
CA GLY A 79 -6.90 13.47 4.79
C GLY A 79 -7.79 12.61 3.86
N TRP A 80 -7.27 12.21 2.70
CA TRP A 80 -8.00 11.41 1.71
C TRP A 80 -7.89 9.90 1.97
N TYR A 81 -6.94 9.52 2.82
CA TYR A 81 -6.72 8.15 3.26
C TYR A 81 -6.81 8.05 4.78
N LYS A 82 -7.52 7.04 5.26
CA LYS A 82 -7.73 6.74 6.69
C LYS A 82 -7.18 5.36 6.97
N MET A 83 -6.32 5.24 7.97
CA MET A 83 -5.79 3.97 8.42
C MET A 83 -6.49 3.55 9.71
N LYS A 84 -6.78 2.27 9.85
CA LYS A 84 -7.26 1.71 11.12
C LYS A 84 -6.07 1.07 11.83
N ALA A 85 -5.70 1.59 12.99
CA ALA A 85 -4.78 0.86 13.86
C ALA A 85 -5.47 -0.42 14.33
N ALA A 86 -4.79 -1.56 14.21
CA ALA A 86 -5.24 -2.81 14.81
C ALA A 86 -5.29 -2.64 16.33
N GLU A 87 -6.33 -3.17 16.97
CA GLU A 87 -6.42 -3.13 18.43
C GLU A 87 -5.35 -4.03 19.03
N GLN A 88 -4.76 -3.63 20.16
CA GLN A 88 -3.68 -4.41 20.81
C GLN A 88 -4.14 -5.84 21.13
N THR A 89 -5.43 -6.03 21.44
CA THR A 89 -6.06 -7.32 21.66
C THR A 89 -6.12 -8.17 20.39
N GLU A 90 -6.45 -7.60 19.22
CA GLU A 90 -6.45 -8.29 17.93
C GLU A 90 -5.04 -8.77 17.57
N ILE A 91 -4.02 -7.92 17.81
CA ILE A 91 -2.60 -8.28 17.62
C ILE A 91 -2.21 -9.45 18.52
N GLN A 92 -2.59 -9.41 19.81
CA GLN A 92 -2.29 -10.49 20.76
C GLN A 92 -2.98 -11.80 20.38
N GLN A 93 -4.26 -11.74 19.96
CA GLN A 93 -5.02 -12.91 19.53
C GLN A 93 -4.39 -13.55 18.29
N ALA A 94 -4.05 -12.76 17.28
CA ALA A 94 -3.36 -13.26 16.09
C ALA A 94 -2.01 -13.92 16.46
N HIS A 95 -1.21 -13.27 17.31
CA HIS A 95 0.04 -13.84 17.77
C HIS A 95 -0.13 -15.19 18.49
N GLN A 96 -1.13 -15.32 19.37
CA GLN A 96 -1.45 -16.58 20.03
C GLN A 96 -1.89 -17.66 19.04
N GLN A 97 -2.78 -17.32 18.10
CA GLN A 97 -3.25 -18.23 17.06
C GLN A 97 -2.11 -18.82 16.23
N PHE A 98 -1.20 -17.97 15.71
CA PHE A 98 -0.08 -18.44 14.91
C PHE A 98 0.99 -19.17 15.73
N ASN A 99 1.16 -18.85 17.01
CA ASN A 99 2.02 -19.66 17.89
C ASN A 99 1.45 -21.06 18.11
N ASN A 100 0.13 -21.20 18.25
CA ASN A 100 -0.51 -22.51 18.37
C ASN A 100 -0.30 -23.35 17.10
N TYR A 101 -0.26 -22.74 15.91
CA TYR A 101 0.04 -23.46 14.66
C TYR A 101 1.44 -24.07 14.62
N LYS A 102 2.40 -23.59 15.43
CA LYS A 102 3.73 -24.23 15.54
C LYS A 102 3.66 -25.68 15.99
N THR A 103 2.60 -26.05 16.72
CA THR A 103 2.34 -27.45 17.12
C THR A 103 2.02 -28.38 15.95
N GLN A 104 1.72 -27.83 14.78
CA GLN A 104 1.44 -28.59 13.56
C GLN A 104 2.69 -28.80 12.70
N PHE A 105 3.85 -28.26 13.11
CA PHE A 105 5.09 -28.49 12.37
C PHE A 105 5.54 -29.94 12.52
N PRO A 106 6.02 -30.56 11.43
CA PRO A 106 6.61 -31.90 11.49
C PRO A 106 7.88 -31.87 12.35
N ASN A 107 8.15 -32.99 13.03
CA ASN A 107 9.37 -33.20 13.81
C ASN A 107 10.60 -33.35 12.90
#